data_AF-A0A7J4G7C9-F1
#
_entry.id   AF-A0A7J4G7C9-F1
#
_cell.length_a   1.000
_cell.length_b   1.000
_cell.length_c   1.000
_cell.angle_alpha   90.00
_cell.angle_beta   90.00
_cell.angle_gamma   90.00
#
_symmetry.space_group_name_H-M   'P 1'
#
loop_
_entity.id
_entity.type
_entity.pdbx_description
1 polymer ?
#
loop_
_entity_poly.entity_id
_entity_poly.type
_entity_poly.pdbx_seq_one_letter_code
_entity_poly.pdbx_strand_id
1 'polypeptide(L)'
;MDIPRSLDQFQTIVENFIAETYPIILAGIAIALYSGFVFLFYRFLARKDILTLDLSKYENNYSRKFRSYFRIVFHIGLYIVLIPILIAFWTLILAMILTLFASDPDHARNALIATAVVGAIRILSYWTEELSRDVAKMLPFAVLGVFLVDSTSVHIDSIISLIESWPELADSWWNSLILLSILEVILRVLNGILNFIRGKKELKINLAEMSNKTGRSKEDILEDIQDDGKLNQSNTLNES
;
A
#
# COMPACT_ATOMS: atom_id res chain seq x y z
N MET A 1 7.56 19.71 -47.92
CA MET A 1 8.68 18.76 -47.82
C MET A 1 9.34 18.70 -49.17
N ASP A 2 10.56 19.22 -49.29
CA ASP A 2 11.36 19.10 -50.51
C ASP A 2 11.82 17.65 -50.66
N ILE A 3 11.53 17.04 -51.79
CA ILE A 3 11.94 15.67 -52.11
C ILE A 3 13.48 15.69 -52.30
N PRO A 4 14.25 14.86 -51.58
CA PRO A 4 15.71 14.86 -51.68
C PRO A 4 16.13 14.52 -53.11
N ARG A 5 17.05 15.33 -53.66
CA ARG A 5 17.53 15.21 -55.05
C ARG A 5 18.91 14.54 -55.15
N SER A 6 19.56 14.24 -54.02
CA SER A 6 20.87 13.56 -53.96
C SER A 6 20.96 12.59 -52.77
N LEU A 7 21.90 11.63 -52.84
CA LEU A 7 22.17 10.66 -51.76
C LEU A 7 22.64 11.35 -50.48
N ASP A 8 23.42 12.43 -50.59
CA ASP A 8 23.90 13.20 -49.44
C ASP A 8 22.73 13.88 -48.70
N GLN A 9 21.77 14.45 -49.45
CA GLN A 9 20.56 15.04 -48.85
C GLN A 9 19.71 13.98 -48.13
N PHE A 10 19.61 12.78 -48.69
CA PHE A 10 18.91 11.67 -48.04
C PHE A 10 19.63 11.23 -46.75
N GLN A 11 20.96 11.11 -46.76
CA GLN A 11 21.74 10.76 -45.57
C GLN A 11 21.57 11.80 -44.45
N THR A 12 21.66 13.10 -44.76
CA THR A 12 21.45 14.17 -43.78
C THR A 12 20.03 14.15 -43.19
N ILE A 13 19.00 13.87 -44.00
CA ILE A 13 17.62 13.74 -43.50
C ILE A 13 17.50 12.56 -42.53
N VAL A 14 18.12 11.42 -42.85
CA VAL A 14 18.11 10.22 -42.01
C VAL A 14 18.88 10.46 -40.71
N GLU A 15 20.05 11.09 -40.76
CA GLU A 15 20.85 11.42 -39.58
C GLU A 15 20.12 12.39 -38.65
N ASN A 16 19.51 13.46 -39.19
CA ASN A 16 18.72 14.39 -38.41
C ASN A 16 17.47 13.71 -37.81
N PHE A 17 16.79 12.87 -38.58
CA PHE A 17 15.66 12.10 -38.07
C PHE A 17 16.06 11.19 -36.91
N ILE A 18 17.19 10.48 -37.02
CA ILE A 18 17.70 9.63 -35.94
C ILE A 18 18.10 10.48 -34.72
N ALA A 19 18.80 11.59 -34.92
CA ALA A 19 19.24 12.48 -33.85
C ALA A 19 18.05 13.10 -33.08
N GLU A 20 16.98 13.49 -33.78
CA GLU A 20 15.77 14.05 -33.17
C GLU A 20 14.88 12.96 -32.54
N THR A 21 14.79 11.78 -33.15
CA THR A 21 13.88 10.71 -32.69
C THR A 21 14.47 9.88 -31.54
N TYR A 22 15.78 9.68 -31.51
CA TYR A 22 16.46 8.90 -30.48
C TYR A 22 16.12 9.34 -29.03
N PRO A 23 16.22 10.63 -28.65
CA PRO A 23 15.87 11.06 -27.30
C PRO A 23 14.39 10.85 -26.96
N ILE A 24 13.49 10.97 -27.95
CA ILE A 24 12.04 10.77 -27.76
C ILE A 24 11.73 9.31 -27.45
N ILE A 25 12.34 8.38 -28.20
CA ILE A 25 12.18 6.94 -27.96
C ILE A 25 12.72 6.57 -26.58
N LEU A 26 13.91 7.09 -26.22
CA LEU A 26 14.52 6.84 -24.92
C LEU A 26 13.65 7.38 -23.77
N ALA A 27 13.11 8.60 -23.91
CA ALA A 27 12.17 9.18 -22.96
C ALA A 27 10.89 8.34 -22.85
N GLY A 28 10.34 7.86 -23.96
CA GLY A 28 9.17 6.98 -23.96
C GLY A 28 9.40 5.67 -23.19
N ILE A 29 10.56 5.04 -23.38
CA ILE A 29 10.96 3.84 -22.63
C ILE A 29 11.12 4.17 -21.14
N ALA A 30 11.78 5.27 -20.80
CA ALA A 30 11.97 5.70 -19.41
C ALA A 30 10.62 5.97 -18.70
N ILE A 31 9.69 6.65 -19.37
CA ILE A 31 8.33 6.90 -18.85
C ILE A 31 7.59 5.58 -18.64
N ALA A 32 7.66 4.64 -19.58
CA ALA A 32 7.00 3.34 -19.46
C ALA A 32 7.55 2.53 -18.27
N LEU A 33 8.88 2.49 -18.11
CA LEU A 33 9.55 1.83 -17.00
C LEU A 33 9.17 2.47 -15.66
N TYR A 34 9.22 3.80 -15.57
CA TYR A 34 8.84 4.54 -14.38
C TYR A 34 7.35 4.33 -14.04
N SER A 35 6.47 4.35 -15.03
CA SER A 35 5.04 4.09 -14.84
C SER A 35 4.78 2.67 -14.33
N GLY A 36 5.54 1.68 -14.82
CA GLY A 36 5.52 0.32 -14.30
C GLY A 36 6.00 0.24 -12.84
N PHE A 37 7.02 1.01 -12.48
CA PHE A 37 7.44 1.16 -11.09
C PHE A 37 6.34 1.79 -10.21
N VAL A 38 5.74 2.91 -10.63
CA VAL A 38 4.64 3.57 -9.90
C VAL A 38 3.46 2.61 -9.72
N PHE A 39 3.18 1.79 -10.75
CA PHE A 39 2.17 0.75 -10.68
C PHE A 39 2.40 -0.25 -9.55
N LEU A 40 3.64 -0.71 -9.38
CA LEU A 40 4.01 -1.58 -8.27
C LEU A 40 3.90 -0.82 -6.94
N PHE A 41 4.50 0.36 -6.84
CA PHE A 41 4.53 1.19 -5.64
C PHE A 41 3.12 1.39 -5.04
N TYR A 42 2.17 1.89 -5.85
CA TYR A 42 0.84 2.18 -5.34
C TYR A 42 0.12 0.88 -4.94
N ARG A 43 0.33 -0.22 -5.68
CA ARG A 43 -0.37 -1.49 -5.43
C ARG A 43 0.09 -2.14 -4.14
N PHE A 44 1.34 -1.89 -3.73
CA PHE A 44 1.84 -2.32 -2.43
C PHE A 44 1.31 -1.45 -1.30
N LEU A 45 1.44 -0.12 -1.39
CA LEU A 45 1.13 0.79 -0.29
C LEU A 45 -0.37 1.03 -0.05
N ALA A 46 -1.18 1.00 -1.11
CA ALA A 46 -2.60 1.33 -1.01
C ALA A 46 -3.44 0.23 -0.33
N ARG A 47 -2.94 -1.00 -0.28
CA ARG A 47 -3.63 -2.13 0.36
C ARG A 47 -3.66 -1.96 1.87
N LYS A 48 -4.84 -2.07 2.49
CA LYS A 48 -4.97 -2.10 3.95
C LYS A 48 -4.10 -3.18 4.58
N ASP A 49 -4.21 -4.40 4.05
CA ASP A 49 -3.44 -5.57 4.47
C ASP A 49 -2.47 -5.98 3.37
N ILE A 50 -1.19 -5.65 3.55
CA ILE A 50 -0.16 -5.85 2.52
C ILE A 50 0.27 -7.33 2.42
N LEU A 51 0.17 -8.07 3.53
CA LEU A 51 0.54 -9.48 3.61
C LEU A 51 -0.64 -10.32 4.10
N THR A 52 -1.22 -11.14 3.23
CA THR A 52 -2.21 -12.16 3.63
C THR A 52 -1.49 -13.47 3.94
N LEU A 53 -1.25 -13.75 5.22
CA LEU A 53 -0.64 -15.02 5.65
C LEU A 53 -1.69 -16.13 5.62
N ASP A 54 -1.58 -17.03 4.64
CA ASP A 54 -2.37 -18.26 4.61
C ASP A 54 -1.73 -19.32 5.52
N LEU A 55 -2.25 -19.39 6.75
CA LEU A 55 -1.77 -20.27 7.81
C LEU A 55 -2.34 -21.71 7.71
N SER A 56 -3.15 -22.01 6.69
CA SER A 56 -3.74 -23.34 6.49
C SER A 56 -2.67 -24.40 6.16
N LYS A 57 -1.57 -24.00 5.49
CA LYS A 57 -0.50 -24.92 5.07
C LYS A 57 0.35 -25.53 6.18
N TYR A 58 0.24 -25.06 7.43
CA TYR A 58 1.00 -25.58 8.58
C TYR A 58 0.14 -26.44 9.53
N GLU A 59 -0.99 -26.97 9.06
CA GLU A 59 -1.96 -27.72 9.87
C GLU A 59 -1.46 -29.06 10.44
N ASN A 60 -0.53 -29.75 9.78
CA ASN A 60 -0.45 -31.21 9.93
C ASN A 60 0.42 -31.79 11.06
N ASN A 61 1.31 -31.07 11.75
CA ASN A 61 2.37 -31.76 12.54
C ASN A 61 2.64 -31.31 14.01
N TYR A 62 1.85 -30.45 14.66
CA TYR A 62 2.16 -29.98 16.04
C TYR A 62 1.01 -30.08 17.05
N SER A 63 1.27 -29.99 18.37
CA SER A 63 0.24 -30.11 19.42
C SER A 63 -0.76 -28.93 19.43
N ARG A 64 -2.02 -29.16 19.86
CA ARG A 64 -3.16 -28.23 19.74
C ARG A 64 -2.95 -26.89 20.46
N LYS A 65 -2.29 -26.88 21.62
CA LYS A 65 -2.01 -25.65 22.42
C LYS A 65 -0.79 -24.88 21.92
N PHE A 66 0.29 -25.59 21.55
CA PHE A 66 1.50 -24.95 21.00
C PHE A 66 1.23 -24.32 19.63
N ARG A 67 0.35 -24.93 18.82
CA ARG A 67 -0.16 -24.38 17.54
C ARG A 67 -0.83 -23.01 17.69
N SER A 68 -1.68 -22.82 18.70
CA SER A 68 -2.45 -21.57 18.85
C SER A 68 -1.55 -20.41 19.28
N TYR A 69 -0.63 -20.65 20.21
CA TYR A 69 0.30 -19.64 20.70
C TYR A 69 1.31 -19.21 19.63
N PHE A 70 1.98 -20.15 18.95
CA PHE A 70 2.93 -19.81 17.88
C PHE A 70 2.23 -19.12 16.71
N ARG A 71 1.01 -19.52 16.35
CA ARG A 71 0.22 -18.87 15.28
C ARG A 71 -0.06 -17.40 15.60
N ILE A 72 -0.47 -17.11 16.83
CA ILE A 72 -0.76 -15.74 17.27
C ILE A 72 0.52 -14.92 17.36
N VAL A 73 1.58 -15.45 17.98
CA VAL A 73 2.86 -14.74 18.16
C VAL A 73 3.56 -14.47 16.81
N PHE A 74 3.58 -15.45 15.91
CA PHE A 74 4.19 -15.27 14.59
C PHE A 74 3.36 -14.34 13.71
N HIS A 75 2.02 -14.45 13.75
CA HIS A 75 1.14 -13.57 13.00
C HIS A 75 1.17 -12.13 13.53
N ILE A 76 1.20 -11.92 14.85
CA ILE A 76 1.27 -10.58 15.44
C ILE A 76 2.68 -10.00 15.30
N GLY A 77 3.72 -10.75 15.68
CA GLY A 77 5.10 -10.27 15.70
C GLY A 77 5.68 -10.01 14.32
N LEU A 78 5.53 -10.94 13.38
CA LEU A 78 6.04 -10.74 12.02
C LEU A 78 5.30 -9.59 11.34
N TYR A 79 3.99 -9.47 11.54
CA TYR A 79 3.18 -8.50 10.82
C TYR A 79 3.34 -7.07 11.37
N ILE A 80 3.42 -6.91 12.71
CA ILE A 80 3.65 -5.60 13.34
C ILE A 80 5.03 -5.04 12.98
N VAL A 81 6.04 -5.89 12.74
CA VAL A 81 7.40 -5.43 12.42
C VAL A 81 7.62 -5.33 10.91
N LEU A 82 7.22 -6.34 10.14
CA LEU A 82 7.50 -6.42 8.71
C LEU A 82 6.73 -5.38 7.89
N ILE A 83 5.49 -5.07 8.28
CA ILE A 83 4.70 -4.08 7.55
C ILE A 83 5.30 -2.68 7.65
N PRO A 84 5.59 -2.14 8.84
CA PRO A 84 6.22 -0.82 8.92
C PRO A 84 7.56 -0.75 8.21
N ILE A 85 8.37 -1.81 8.25
CA ILE A 85 9.61 -1.89 7.47
C ILE A 85 9.32 -1.79 5.98
N LEU A 86 8.33 -2.54 5.48
CA LEU A 86 7.95 -2.49 4.07
C LEU A 86 7.41 -1.12 3.67
N ILE A 87 6.58 -0.50 4.52
CA ILE A 87 6.08 0.86 4.30
C ILE A 87 7.25 1.85 4.25
N ALA A 88 8.16 1.80 5.22
CA ALA A 88 9.33 2.69 5.28
C ALA A 88 10.29 2.48 4.10
N PHE A 89 10.45 1.24 3.63
CA PHE A 89 11.20 0.93 2.42
C PHE A 89 10.59 1.63 1.19
N TRP A 90 9.27 1.55 1.00
CA TRP A 90 8.62 2.25 -0.09
C TRP A 90 8.66 3.78 0.09
N THR A 91 8.55 4.29 1.32
CA THR A 91 8.74 5.71 1.63
C THR A 91 10.12 6.19 1.23
N LEU A 92 11.18 5.41 1.50
CA LEU A 92 12.53 5.74 1.09
C LEU A 92 12.64 5.87 -0.43
N ILE A 93 12.04 4.93 -1.17
CA ILE A 93 12.04 5.00 -2.63
C ILE A 93 11.31 6.26 -3.12
N LEU A 94 10.18 6.61 -2.52
CA LEU A 94 9.47 7.84 -2.85
C LEU A 94 10.31 9.09 -2.55
N ALA A 95 11.01 9.11 -1.41
CA ALA A 95 11.90 10.20 -1.02
C ALA A 95 13.08 10.34 -2.00
N MET A 96 13.66 9.23 -2.46
CA MET A 96 14.72 9.22 -3.48
C MET A 96 14.21 9.76 -4.81
N ILE A 97 13.02 9.35 -5.26
CA ILE A 97 12.38 9.87 -6.48
C ILE A 97 12.13 11.37 -6.36
N LEU A 98 11.57 11.81 -5.22
CA LEU A 98 11.35 13.22 -4.96
C LEU A 98 12.66 14.00 -4.98
N THR A 99 13.72 13.47 -4.39
CA THR A 99 14.99 14.18 -4.32
C THR A 99 15.74 14.21 -5.64
N LEU A 100 15.60 13.16 -6.46
CA LEU A 100 16.19 13.12 -7.80
C LEU A 100 15.53 14.10 -8.76
N PHE A 101 14.23 14.34 -8.58
CA PHE A 101 13.42 15.15 -9.50
C PHE A 101 13.02 16.52 -8.96
N ALA A 102 13.15 16.77 -7.66
CA ALA A 102 12.94 18.09 -7.08
C ALA A 102 14.18 18.94 -7.28
N SER A 103 13.96 20.20 -7.68
CA SER A 103 15.02 21.20 -7.82
C SER A 103 15.58 21.69 -6.47
N ASP A 104 15.06 21.20 -5.33
CA ASP A 104 15.43 21.65 -3.99
C ASP A 104 16.51 20.75 -3.36
N PRO A 105 17.64 21.32 -2.89
CA PRO A 105 18.72 20.55 -2.27
C PRO A 105 18.39 20.02 -0.86
N ASP A 106 17.25 20.39 -0.26
CA ASP A 106 16.87 19.90 1.08
C ASP A 106 16.33 18.45 1.03
N HIS A 107 17.27 17.52 1.13
CA HIS A 107 17.01 16.07 1.15
C HIS A 107 16.13 15.64 2.34
N ALA A 108 16.30 16.28 3.50
CA ALA A 108 15.51 15.98 4.69
C ALA A 108 14.03 16.36 4.49
N ARG A 109 13.76 17.51 3.88
CA ARG A 109 12.39 17.94 3.57
C ARG A 109 11.68 17.00 2.60
N ASN A 110 12.38 16.51 1.57
CA ASN A 110 11.81 15.56 0.62
C ASN A 110 11.42 14.23 1.29
N ALA A 111 12.23 13.75 2.23
CA ALA A 111 11.91 12.57 3.03
C ALA A 111 10.70 12.80 3.97
N LEU A 112 10.56 14.00 4.55
CA LEU A 112 9.38 14.37 5.34
C LEU A 112 8.11 14.42 4.47
N ILE A 113 8.18 15.00 3.27
CA ILE A 113 7.07 15.02 2.31
C ILE A 113 6.66 13.60 1.93
N ALA A 114 7.63 12.75 1.58
CA ALA A 114 7.37 11.34 1.28
C ALA A 114 6.66 10.64 2.43
N THR A 115 7.11 10.88 3.66
CA THR A 115 6.52 10.29 4.88
C THR A 115 5.11 10.76 5.13
N ALA A 116 4.83 12.06 4.97
CA ALA A 116 3.48 12.61 5.11
C ALA A 116 2.52 12.02 4.07
N VAL A 117 2.98 11.90 2.82
CA VAL A 117 2.21 11.33 1.71
C VAL A 117 1.93 9.86 1.95
N VAL A 118 2.95 9.07 2.31
CA VAL A 118 2.76 7.65 2.65
C VAL A 118 1.86 7.49 3.87
N GLY A 119 2.00 8.32 4.89
CA GLY A 119 1.09 8.34 6.05
C GLY A 119 -0.36 8.59 5.64
N ALA A 120 -0.62 9.56 4.76
CA ALA A 120 -1.96 9.83 4.22
C ALA A 120 -2.50 8.62 3.43
N ILE A 121 -1.69 8.02 2.55
CA ILE A 121 -2.04 6.80 1.81
C ILE A 121 -2.44 5.68 2.77
N ARG A 122 -1.67 5.47 3.86
CA ARG A 122 -1.96 4.45 4.87
C ARG A 122 -3.28 4.73 5.57
N ILE A 123 -3.52 5.95 6.04
CA ILE A 123 -4.81 6.32 6.66
C ILE A 123 -5.98 6.02 5.70
N LEU A 124 -5.85 6.43 4.44
CA LEU A 124 -6.87 6.22 3.42
C LEU A 124 -7.11 4.74 3.11
N SER A 125 -6.08 3.88 3.22
CA SER A 125 -6.23 2.44 2.97
C SER A 125 -7.20 1.77 3.95
N TYR A 126 -7.35 2.32 5.16
CA TYR A 126 -8.33 1.85 6.15
C TYR A 126 -9.74 2.41 5.90
N TRP A 127 -9.86 3.45 5.09
CA TRP A 127 -11.13 4.02 4.67
C TRP A 127 -11.64 3.34 3.39
N THR A 128 -10.94 3.54 2.27
CA THR A 128 -11.19 2.88 0.98
C THR A 128 -9.87 2.66 0.24
N GLU A 129 -9.64 1.42 -0.18
CA GLU A 129 -8.43 1.06 -0.94
C GLU A 129 -8.35 1.80 -2.29
N GLU A 130 -9.49 2.07 -2.92
CA GLU A 130 -9.56 2.80 -4.19
C GLU A 130 -9.05 4.24 -4.05
N LEU A 131 -9.47 4.95 -3.00
CA LEU A 131 -9.01 6.32 -2.76
C LEU A 131 -7.51 6.35 -2.41
N SER A 132 -7.08 5.41 -1.57
CA SER A 132 -5.66 5.25 -1.23
C SER A 132 -4.81 5.02 -2.48
N ARG A 133 -5.30 4.22 -3.43
CA ARG A 133 -4.67 3.94 -4.71
C ARG A 133 -4.54 5.18 -5.59
N ASP A 134 -5.59 5.99 -5.64
CA ASP A 134 -5.61 7.21 -6.43
C ASP A 134 -4.68 8.29 -5.87
N VAL A 135 -4.57 8.40 -4.54
CA VAL A 135 -3.61 9.31 -3.91
C VAL A 135 -2.17 8.80 -4.07
N ALA A 136 -1.94 7.50 -3.94
CA ALA A 136 -0.61 6.90 -4.02
C ALA A 136 0.05 7.05 -5.39
N LYS A 137 -0.73 7.04 -6.48
CA LYS A 137 -0.21 7.26 -7.83
C LYS A 137 -0.01 8.74 -8.17
N MET A 138 -0.73 9.64 -7.50
CA MET A 138 -0.77 11.06 -7.86
C MET A 138 0.60 11.71 -7.76
N LEU A 139 1.29 11.55 -6.62
CA LEU A 139 2.54 12.26 -6.38
C LEU A 139 3.70 11.75 -7.27
N PRO A 140 3.94 10.44 -7.42
CA PRO A 140 4.94 9.96 -8.36
C PRO A 140 4.69 10.41 -9.81
N PHE A 141 3.43 10.45 -10.27
CA PHE A 141 3.12 10.95 -11.62
C PHE A 141 3.22 12.46 -11.73
N ALA A 142 2.88 13.21 -10.68
CA ALA A 142 3.06 14.66 -10.66
C ALA A 142 4.54 15.03 -10.78
N VAL A 143 5.41 14.35 -10.04
CA VAL A 143 6.86 14.54 -10.09
C VAL A 143 7.40 14.19 -11.48
N LEU A 144 6.96 13.08 -12.08
CA LEU A 144 7.30 12.75 -13.46
C LEU A 144 6.85 13.85 -14.44
N GLY A 145 5.63 14.37 -14.28
CA GLY A 145 5.09 15.43 -15.12
C GLY A 145 5.94 16.71 -15.06
N VAL A 146 6.33 17.13 -13.85
CA VAL A 146 7.23 18.27 -13.65
C VAL A 146 8.59 18.00 -14.29
N PHE A 147 9.17 16.82 -14.05
CA PHE A 147 10.45 16.42 -14.61
C PHE A 147 10.47 16.38 -16.14
N LEU A 148 9.37 15.96 -16.79
CA LEU A 148 9.29 15.92 -18.26
C LEU A 148 9.13 17.30 -18.90
N VAL A 149 8.59 18.27 -18.16
CA VAL A 149 8.39 19.65 -18.64
C VAL A 149 9.64 20.49 -18.39
N ASP A 150 10.33 20.23 -17.29
CA ASP A 150 11.58 20.90 -16.97
C ASP A 150 12.68 20.40 -17.94
N SER A 151 13.41 21.31 -18.60
CA SER A 151 14.47 20.95 -19.55
C SER A 151 15.73 20.39 -18.88
N THR A 152 15.63 20.07 -17.60
CA THR A 152 16.69 19.65 -16.71
C THR A 152 17.02 18.19 -16.99
N SER A 153 18.10 17.99 -17.74
CA SER A 153 18.76 16.70 -17.87
C SER A 153 19.05 16.15 -16.47
N VAL A 154 18.87 14.85 -16.23
CA VAL A 154 19.32 14.24 -14.97
C VAL A 154 20.81 14.52 -14.80
N HIS A 155 21.16 15.44 -13.92
CA HIS A 155 22.54 15.76 -13.63
C HIS A 155 23.11 14.60 -12.81
N ILE A 156 24.14 13.95 -13.34
CA ILE A 156 24.85 12.87 -12.63
C ILE A 156 25.33 13.38 -11.26
N ASP A 157 25.63 14.67 -11.15
CA ASP A 157 26.01 15.35 -9.92
C ASP A 157 24.91 15.27 -8.84
N SER A 158 23.63 15.30 -9.21
CA SER A 158 22.50 15.13 -8.28
C SER A 158 22.40 13.71 -7.73
N ILE A 159 22.84 12.71 -8.50
CA ILE A 159 22.91 11.32 -8.05
C ILE A 159 24.08 11.15 -7.07
N ILE A 160 25.22 11.79 -7.35
CA ILE A 160 26.40 11.76 -6.47
C ILE A 160 26.08 12.46 -5.14
N SER A 161 25.48 13.65 -5.17
CA SER A 161 25.08 14.36 -3.95
C SER A 161 24.04 13.60 -3.12
N LEU A 162 23.15 12.85 -3.78
CA LEU A 162 22.20 11.94 -3.14
C LEU A 162 22.90 10.79 -2.40
N ILE A 163 23.96 10.24 -2.98
CA ILE A 163 24.74 9.16 -2.36
C ILE A 163 25.56 9.72 -1.18
N GLU A 164 26.11 10.92 -1.32
CA GLU A 164 26.87 11.59 -0.26
C GLU A 164 26.00 11.98 0.94
N SER A 165 24.73 12.34 0.71
CA SER A 165 23.74 12.66 1.75
C SER A 165 23.06 11.43 2.37
N TRP A 166 23.55 10.21 2.09
CA TRP A 166 23.02 8.97 2.65
C TRP A 166 22.87 8.97 4.19
N PRO A 167 23.81 9.54 4.99
CA PRO A 167 23.64 9.59 6.44
C PRO A 167 22.41 10.40 6.88
N GLU A 168 22.19 11.57 6.27
CA GLU A 168 21.05 12.44 6.57
C GLU A 168 19.72 11.80 6.14
N LEU A 169 19.72 11.12 4.99
CA LEU A 169 18.60 10.33 4.51
C LEU A 169 18.29 9.15 5.44
N ALA A 170 19.32 8.49 5.99
CA ALA A 170 19.17 7.37 6.92
C ALA A 170 18.56 7.81 8.26
N ASP A 171 18.94 8.97 8.79
CA ASP A 171 18.34 9.52 10.01
C ASP A 171 16.87 9.89 9.79
N SER A 172 16.57 10.53 8.67
CA SER A 172 15.18 10.82 8.29
C SER A 172 14.37 9.53 8.06
N TRP A 173 15.00 8.50 7.48
CA TRP A 173 14.37 7.20 7.29
C TRP A 173 14.02 6.52 8.61
N TRP A 174 14.90 6.57 9.62
CA TRP A 174 14.60 6.04 10.96
C TRP A 174 13.40 6.73 11.61
N ASN A 175 13.36 8.07 11.54
CA ASN A 175 12.24 8.84 12.06
C ASN A 175 10.93 8.47 11.34
N SER A 176 11.00 8.32 10.02
CA SER A 176 9.88 7.91 9.18
C SER A 176 9.39 6.50 9.52
N LEU A 177 10.31 5.56 9.73
CA LEU A 177 9.99 4.19 10.14
C LEU A 177 9.27 4.18 11.49
N ILE A 178 9.77 4.89 12.49
CA ILE A 178 9.15 4.95 13.82
C ILE A 178 7.75 5.57 13.72
N LEU A 179 7.62 6.70 13.03
CA LEU A 179 6.35 7.40 12.87
C LEU A 179 5.31 6.53 12.15
N LEU A 180 5.69 5.93 11.02
CA LEU A 180 4.79 5.08 10.23
C LEU A 180 4.47 3.77 10.96
N SER A 181 5.38 3.25 11.79
CA SER A 181 5.10 2.12 12.68
C SER A 181 4.02 2.46 13.70
N ILE A 182 4.15 3.59 14.39
CA ILE A 182 3.16 4.06 15.37
C ILE A 182 1.81 4.26 14.69
N LEU A 183 1.80 4.95 13.55
CA LEU A 183 0.59 5.19 12.76
C LEU A 183 -0.09 3.88 12.37
N GLU A 184 0.65 2.92 11.84
CA GLU A 184 0.13 1.63 11.40
C GLU A 184 -0.50 0.85 12.57
N VAL A 185 0.16 0.84 13.74
CA VAL A 185 -0.38 0.19 14.94
C VAL A 185 -1.68 0.86 15.38
N ILE A 186 -1.73 2.19 15.42
CA ILE A 186 -2.95 2.95 15.78
C ILE A 186 -4.09 2.59 14.82
N LEU A 187 -3.85 2.64 13.52
CA LEU A 187 -4.87 2.33 12.51
C LEU A 187 -5.40 0.90 12.64
N ARG A 188 -4.51 -0.07 12.92
CA ARG A 188 -4.90 -1.46 13.15
C ARG A 188 -5.77 -1.62 14.38
N VAL A 189 -5.40 -0.99 15.50
CA VAL A 189 -6.18 -1.03 16.74
C VAL A 189 -7.56 -0.39 16.52
N LEU A 190 -7.62 0.78 15.89
CA LEU A 190 -8.88 1.47 15.60
C LEU A 190 -9.79 0.63 14.70
N ASN A 191 -9.25 0.06 13.62
CA ASN A 191 -10.01 -0.82 12.74
C ASN A 191 -10.49 -2.09 13.47
N GLY A 192 -9.67 -2.67 14.34
CA GLY A 192 -10.06 -3.80 15.18
C GLY A 192 -11.26 -3.47 16.09
N ILE A 193 -11.21 -2.31 16.77
CA ILE A 193 -12.30 -1.83 17.63
C ILE A 193 -13.58 -1.58 16.82
N LEU A 194 -13.48 -0.90 15.67
CA LEU A 194 -14.63 -0.60 14.82
C LEU A 194 -15.32 -1.89 14.31
N ASN A 195 -14.54 -2.87 13.87
CA ASN A 195 -15.07 -4.14 13.40
C ASN A 195 -15.73 -4.94 14.54
N PHE A 196 -15.16 -4.88 15.75
CA PHE A 196 -15.75 -5.50 16.92
C PHE A 196 -17.11 -4.86 17.30
N ILE A 197 -17.22 -3.54 17.26
CA ILE A 197 -18.47 -2.82 17.53
C ILE A 197 -19.53 -3.15 16.45
N ARG A 198 -19.15 -3.16 15.17
CA ARG A 198 -20.05 -3.54 14.06
C ARG A 198 -20.54 -4.97 14.20
N GLY A 199 -19.65 -5.93 14.49
CA GLY A 199 -20.03 -7.32 14.71
C GLY A 199 -21.00 -7.51 15.87
N LYS A 200 -20.80 -6.78 16.99
CA LYS A 200 -21.78 -6.79 18.11
C LYS A 200 -23.15 -6.26 17.70
N LYS A 201 -23.20 -5.24 16.84
CA LYS A 201 -24.47 -4.68 16.33
C LYS A 201 -25.19 -5.68 15.43
N GLU A 202 -24.47 -6.31 14.50
CA GLU A 202 -25.02 -7.33 13.60
C GLU A 202 -25.52 -8.55 14.37
N LEU A 203 -24.75 -9.03 15.36
CA LEU A 203 -25.16 -10.14 16.23
C LEU A 203 -26.49 -9.81 16.95
N LYS A 204 -26.62 -8.60 17.51
CA LYS A 204 -27.86 -8.17 18.17
C LYS A 204 -29.07 -8.12 17.21
N ILE A 205 -28.86 -7.70 15.97
CA ILE A 205 -29.93 -7.66 14.94
C ILE A 205 -30.35 -9.08 14.59
N ASN A 206 -29.39 -9.97 14.32
CA ASN A 206 -29.66 -11.37 13.98
C ASN A 206 -30.37 -12.10 15.13
N LEU A 207 -29.93 -11.90 16.38
CA LEU A 207 -30.60 -12.47 17.56
C LEU A 207 -32.05 -11.96 17.70
N ALA A 208 -32.31 -10.69 17.41
CA ALA A 208 -33.66 -10.15 17.44
C ALA A 208 -34.55 -10.73 16.32
N GLU A 209 -34.01 -10.92 15.12
CA GLU A 209 -34.71 -11.55 14.01
C GLU A 209 -35.04 -13.03 14.30
N MET A 210 -34.06 -13.78 14.85
CA MET A 210 -34.26 -15.18 15.23
C MET A 210 -35.26 -15.34 16.38
N SER A 211 -35.24 -14.45 17.37
CA SER A 211 -36.22 -14.41 18.46
C SER A 211 -37.64 -14.18 17.93
N ASN A 212 -37.82 -13.22 17.02
CA ASN A 212 -39.13 -12.98 16.39
C ASN A 212 -39.64 -14.17 15.57
N LYS A 213 -38.74 -14.92 14.89
CA LYS A 213 -39.11 -16.09 14.07
C LYS A 213 -39.42 -17.34 14.89
N THR A 214 -38.74 -17.51 16.03
CA THR A 214 -38.82 -18.74 16.85
C THR A 214 -39.66 -18.59 18.11
N GLY A 215 -40.03 -17.36 18.49
CA GLY A 215 -40.69 -17.05 19.76
C GLY A 215 -39.81 -17.23 21.01
N ARG A 216 -38.53 -17.58 20.85
CA ARG A 216 -37.58 -17.83 21.95
C ARG A 216 -36.90 -16.54 22.43
N SER A 217 -36.43 -16.54 23.68
CA SER A 217 -35.64 -15.41 24.21
C SER A 217 -34.33 -15.27 23.43
N LYS A 218 -33.82 -14.04 23.35
CA LYS A 218 -32.50 -13.76 22.75
C LYS A 218 -31.37 -14.42 23.53
N GLU A 219 -31.55 -14.63 24.83
CA GLU A 219 -30.57 -15.31 25.69
C GLU A 219 -30.45 -16.79 25.33
N ASP A 220 -31.57 -17.52 25.25
CA ASP A 220 -31.56 -18.95 24.88
C ASP A 220 -30.96 -19.20 23.49
N ILE A 221 -31.24 -18.31 22.53
CA ILE A 221 -30.70 -18.39 21.17
C ILE A 221 -29.19 -18.12 21.17
N LEU A 222 -28.72 -17.20 22.00
CA LEU A 222 -27.29 -16.91 22.12
C LEU A 222 -26.54 -18.06 22.79
N GLU A 223 -27.15 -18.69 23.79
CA GLU A 223 -26.59 -19.85 24.49
C GLU A 223 -26.43 -21.05 23.53
N ASP A 224 -27.47 -21.37 22.74
CA ASP A 224 -27.41 -22.41 21.71
C ASP A 224 -26.29 -22.14 20.68
N ILE A 225 -26.17 -20.89 20.19
CA ILE A 225 -25.12 -20.50 19.23
C ILE A 225 -23.72 -20.59 19.86
N GLN A 226 -23.59 -20.35 21.17
CA GLN A 226 -22.30 -20.43 21.87
C GLN A 226 -21.89 -21.87 22.19
N ASP A 227 -22.84 -22.78 22.38
CA ASP A 227 -22.58 -24.17 22.77
C ASP A 227 -22.15 -25.03 21.57
N ASP A 228 -22.99 -25.13 20.53
CA ASP A 228 -22.74 -26.01 19.38
C ASP A 228 -22.79 -25.30 18.01
N GLY A 229 -23.09 -24.00 18.00
CA GLY A 229 -23.21 -23.19 16.79
C GLY A 229 -24.47 -23.49 15.96
N LYS A 230 -25.43 -24.22 16.51
CA LYS A 230 -26.70 -24.57 15.87
C LYS A 230 -27.86 -24.11 16.73
N LEU A 231 -28.95 -23.71 16.07
CA LEU A 231 -30.19 -23.40 16.77
C LEU A 231 -30.88 -24.71 17.13
N ASN A 232 -31.13 -24.95 18.42
CA ASN A 232 -31.91 -26.11 18.84
C ASN A 232 -33.41 -25.85 18.61
N GLN A 233 -34.02 -26.54 17.65
CA GLN A 233 -35.43 -26.32 17.27
C GLN A 233 -36.43 -27.17 18.09
N SER A 234 -36.15 -27.44 19.35
CA SER A 234 -36.92 -28.42 20.14
C SER A 234 -38.37 -28.01 20.45
N ASN A 235 -38.79 -26.76 20.20
CA ASN A 235 -40.11 -26.24 20.58
C ASN A 235 -41.09 -25.88 19.44
N THR A 236 -40.82 -26.22 18.17
CA THR A 236 -41.71 -25.84 17.04
C THR A 236 -42.61 -26.96 16.50
N LEU A 237 -43.00 -27.92 17.35
CA LEU A 237 -44.06 -28.89 17.02
C LEU A 237 -45.14 -28.88 18.10
N ASN A 238 -45.90 -27.79 18.16
CA ASN A 238 -47.27 -27.80 18.65
C ASN A 238 -47.94 -26.49 18.23
N GLU A 239 -48.56 -26.51 17.06
CA GLU A 239 -49.96 -26.13 16.86
C GLU A 239 -50.25 -26.13 15.35
N SER A 240 -51.06 -27.11 14.95
CA SER A 240 -51.77 -27.25 13.68
C SER A 240 -52.96 -26.31 13.61
#